data_AF-C6HYA3-F1
#
_entry.id   AF-C6HYA3-F1
#
_cell.length_a   1.000
_cell.length_b   1.000
_cell.length_c   1.000
_cell.angle_alpha   90.00
_cell.angle_beta   90.00
_cell.angle_gamma   90.00
#
_symmetry.space_group_name_H-M   'P 1'
#
loop_
_entity.id
_entity.type
_entity.pdbx_description
1 polymer ?
#
loop_
_entity_poly.entity_id
_entity_poly.type
_entity_poly.pdbx_seq_one_letter_code
_entity_poly.pdbx_strand_id
1 'polypeptide(L)'
;MTLPLRSPRDTLGGYVILPRLIDKVRAHSRGELPEDYRPNLLRPVDPEIGLYPLDGRFLAFTELDPGELEAAILRAPDDAAVLAFVESRGRKRSKKEKEEWRRSIEEAPADEKRTAHRRRTYPTLAHRPDIGTLSPFDLIDLDEGRPLP
;
A
#
# COMPACT_ATOMS: atom_id res chain seq x y z
N MET A 1 14.77 -10.47 9.55
CA MET A 1 13.93 -11.35 8.70
C MET A 1 13.45 -10.49 7.55
N THR A 2 13.82 -10.81 6.31
CA THR A 2 13.27 -10.12 5.14
C THR A 2 11.83 -10.56 4.96
N LEU A 3 10.87 -9.66 5.12
CA LEU A 3 9.47 -9.96 4.89
C LEU A 3 9.27 -10.22 3.39
N PRO A 4 8.59 -11.32 2.99
CA PRO A 4 8.32 -11.61 1.58
C PRO A 4 7.18 -10.73 1.04
N LEU A 5 7.19 -9.44 1.37
CA LEU A 5 6.27 -8.46 0.83
C LEU A 5 6.93 -7.77 -0.36
N ARG A 6 6.20 -7.69 -1.47
CA ARG A 6 6.61 -6.90 -2.64
C ARG A 6 6.67 -5.40 -2.34
N SER A 7 7.43 -4.66 -3.15
CA SER A 7 7.47 -3.20 -3.05
C SER A 7 6.06 -2.64 -3.29
N PRO A 8 5.66 -1.53 -2.63
CA PRO A 8 4.40 -0.87 -2.96
C PRO A 8 4.37 -0.34 -4.41
N ARG A 9 5.53 -0.23 -5.07
CA ARG A 9 5.67 0.16 -6.49
C ARG A 9 5.45 -0.96 -7.47
N ASP A 10 5.54 -2.21 -7.03
CA ASP A 10 5.29 -3.36 -7.90
C ASP A 10 3.86 -3.28 -8.40
N THR A 11 3.66 -3.66 -9.67
CA THR A 11 2.34 -3.55 -10.32
C THR A 11 1.80 -4.90 -10.74
N LEU A 12 0.47 -4.98 -10.73
CA LEU A 12 -0.28 -6.05 -11.34
C LEU A 12 -1.45 -5.44 -12.11
N GLY A 13 -1.52 -5.68 -13.42
CA GLY A 13 -2.51 -5.02 -14.29
C GLY A 13 -2.43 -3.48 -14.28
N GLY A 14 -1.23 -2.93 -14.00
CA GLY A 14 -1.00 -1.48 -13.86
C GLY A 14 -1.42 -0.89 -12.52
N TYR A 15 -1.97 -1.67 -11.58
CA TYR A 15 -2.24 -1.21 -10.23
C TYR A 15 -1.00 -1.36 -9.36
N VAL A 16 -0.46 -0.23 -8.87
CA VAL A 16 0.48 -0.22 -7.73
C VAL A 16 -0.22 -0.69 -6.47
N ILE A 17 0.55 -1.09 -5.45
CA ILE A 17 0.07 -1.57 -4.14
C ILE A 17 -0.60 -2.95 -4.19
N LEU A 18 -1.35 -3.30 -5.25
CA LEU A 18 -2.10 -4.56 -5.35
C LEU A 18 -1.23 -5.81 -5.08
N PRO A 19 -0.04 -5.99 -5.70
CA PRO A 19 0.83 -7.13 -5.40
C PRO A 19 1.17 -7.24 -3.91
N ARG A 20 1.57 -6.12 -3.31
CA ARG A 20 1.91 -6.06 -1.88
C ARG A 20 0.71 -6.32 -0.99
N LEU A 21 -0.48 -5.84 -1.36
CA LEU A 21 -1.72 -6.08 -0.63
C LEU A 21 -2.09 -7.56 -0.61
N ILE A 22 -1.93 -8.24 -1.75
CA ILE A 22 -2.09 -9.70 -1.86
C ILE A 22 -1.14 -10.41 -0.89
N ASP A 23 0.14 -10.03 -0.88
CA ASP A 23 1.14 -10.63 0.02
C ASP A 23 0.76 -10.42 1.49
N LYS A 24 0.37 -9.20 1.85
CA LYS A 24 -0.02 -8.86 3.22
C LYS A 24 -1.22 -9.67 3.70
N VAL A 25 -2.27 -9.78 2.91
CA VAL A 25 -3.48 -10.55 3.24
C VAL A 25 -3.16 -12.04 3.37
N ARG A 26 -2.41 -12.60 2.42
CA ARG A 26 -2.01 -14.01 2.48
C ARG A 26 -1.07 -14.31 3.65
N ALA A 27 -0.15 -13.40 3.99
CA ALA A 27 0.71 -13.54 5.17
C ALA A 27 -0.11 -13.45 6.46
N HIS A 28 -1.10 -12.55 6.52
CA HIS A 28 -1.96 -12.40 7.69
C HIS A 28 -2.76 -13.67 7.97
N SER A 29 -3.34 -14.30 6.95
CA SER A 29 -4.12 -15.54 7.12
C SER A 29 -3.29 -16.73 7.61
N ARG A 30 -1.96 -16.69 7.43
CA ARG A 30 -1.02 -17.69 7.96
C ARG A 30 -0.43 -17.30 9.33
N GLY A 31 -0.77 -16.13 9.88
CA GLY A 31 -0.17 -15.62 11.12
C GLY A 31 1.26 -15.10 10.95
N GLU A 32 1.70 -14.87 9.71
CA GLU A 32 3.08 -14.47 9.37
C GLU A 32 3.23 -12.96 9.16
N LEU A 33 2.12 -12.21 9.10
CA LEU A 33 2.19 -10.75 8.96
C LEU A 33 2.68 -10.12 10.28
N PRO A 34 3.74 -9.29 10.27
CA PRO A 34 4.25 -8.64 11.47
C PRO A 34 3.22 -7.72 12.11
N GLU A 35 3.31 -7.56 13.42
CA GLU A 35 2.32 -6.83 14.21
C GLU A 35 2.13 -5.39 13.75
N ASP A 36 3.22 -4.69 13.43
CA ASP A 36 3.19 -3.28 12.98
C ASP A 36 2.41 -3.06 11.67
N TYR A 37 2.19 -4.11 10.88
CA TYR A 37 1.48 -4.04 9.60
C TYR A 37 -0.02 -4.27 9.75
N ARG A 38 -0.45 -4.99 10.79
CA ARG A 38 -1.83 -5.42 11.01
C ARG A 38 -2.80 -4.23 11.18
N PRO A 39 -2.47 -3.15 11.92
CA PRO A 39 -3.36 -1.99 12.08
C PRO A 39 -3.69 -1.27 10.77
N ASN A 40 -2.91 -1.50 9.71
CA ASN A 40 -3.06 -0.86 8.41
C ASN A 40 -3.59 -1.83 7.33
N LEU A 41 -3.75 -3.11 7.64
CA LEU A 41 -4.20 -4.12 6.68
C LEU A 41 -5.65 -3.84 6.26
N LEU A 42 -5.86 -3.59 4.96
CA LEU A 42 -7.18 -3.32 4.38
C LEU A 42 -7.99 -2.22 5.09
N ARG A 43 -7.31 -1.32 5.79
CA ARG A 43 -7.96 -0.26 6.56
C ARG A 43 -8.33 0.90 5.64
N PRO A 44 -9.63 1.28 5.54
CA PRO A 44 -10.04 2.38 4.66
C PRO A 44 -9.49 3.72 5.13
N VAL A 45 -9.65 4.08 6.41
CA VAL A 45 -9.21 5.38 6.94
C VAL A 45 -8.50 5.20 8.28
N ASP A 46 -7.40 5.92 8.47
CA ASP A 46 -6.81 6.14 9.79
C ASP A 46 -7.55 7.29 10.51
N PRO A 47 -8.27 7.00 11.61
CA PRO A 47 -9.08 7.97 12.35
C PRO A 47 -8.24 8.97 13.16
N GLU A 48 -6.97 8.68 13.47
CA GLU A 48 -6.12 9.60 14.26
C GLU A 48 -5.61 10.77 13.43
N ILE A 49 -5.40 10.52 12.13
CA ILE A 49 -4.79 11.51 11.23
C ILE A 49 -5.70 11.89 10.05
N GLY A 50 -6.83 11.20 9.87
CA GLY A 50 -7.77 11.42 8.77
C GLY A 50 -7.18 11.08 7.40
N LEU A 51 -6.15 10.22 7.35
CA LEU A 51 -5.47 9.83 6.12
C LEU A 51 -5.75 8.37 5.80
N TYR A 52 -5.82 8.06 4.51
CA TYR A 52 -5.87 6.70 4.02
C TYR A 52 -4.45 6.10 4.11
N PRO A 53 -4.23 5.00 4.85
CA PRO A 53 -3.03 4.19 4.66
C PRO A 53 -3.01 3.67 3.21
N LEU A 54 -1.87 3.13 2.75
CA LEU A 54 -1.76 2.71 1.34
C LEU A 54 -2.86 1.73 0.90
N ASP A 55 -3.20 0.75 1.74
CA ASP A 55 -4.30 -0.18 1.51
C ASP A 55 -5.63 0.57 1.35
N GLY A 56 -5.91 1.55 2.21
CA GLY A 56 -7.08 2.41 2.12
C GLY A 56 -7.12 3.27 0.86
N ARG A 57 -5.96 3.75 0.38
CA ARG A 57 -5.86 4.47 -0.90
C ARG A 57 -6.20 3.56 -2.07
N PHE A 58 -5.76 2.30 -2.04
CA PHE A 58 -6.13 1.31 -3.04
C PHE A 58 -7.64 1.06 -3.04
N LEU A 59 -8.22 0.80 -1.86
CA LEU A 59 -9.66 0.59 -1.69
C LEU A 59 -10.49 1.77 -2.19
N ALA A 60 -10.11 3.01 -1.85
CA ALA A 60 -10.77 4.21 -2.33
C ALA A 60 -10.64 4.39 -3.86
N PHE A 61 -9.49 4.05 -4.43
CA PHE A 61 -9.27 4.15 -5.87
C PHE A 61 -10.06 3.10 -6.67
N THR A 62 -10.18 1.88 -6.14
CA THR A 62 -10.95 0.80 -6.80
C THR A 62 -12.41 0.76 -6.38
N GLU A 63 -12.82 1.51 -5.36
CA GLU A 63 -14.16 1.48 -4.76
C GLU A 63 -14.59 0.06 -4.34
N LEU A 64 -13.63 -0.75 -3.88
CA LEU A 64 -13.87 -2.12 -3.44
C LEU A 64 -14.17 -2.16 -1.95
N ASP A 65 -15.06 -3.06 -1.55
CA ASP A 65 -15.24 -3.40 -0.16
C ASP A 65 -14.01 -4.16 0.39
N PRO A 66 -13.51 -3.81 1.58
CA PRO A 66 -12.35 -4.47 2.17
C PRO A 66 -12.54 -5.97 2.39
N GLY A 67 -13.71 -6.39 2.87
CA GLY A 67 -14.00 -7.79 3.18
C GLY A 67 -14.19 -8.62 1.91
N GLU A 68 -14.82 -8.07 0.88
CA GLU A 68 -14.92 -8.72 -0.43
C GLU A 68 -13.54 -8.92 -1.06
N LEU A 69 -12.67 -7.90 -1.01
CA LEU A 69 -11.31 -8.00 -1.51
C LEU A 69 -10.48 -9.03 -0.73
N GLU A 70 -10.58 -9.03 0.60
CA GLU A 70 -9.92 -10.04 1.44
C GLU A 70 -10.34 -11.45 1.05
N ALA A 71 -11.65 -11.70 0.98
CA ALA A 71 -12.20 -13.00 0.62
C ALA A 71 -11.78 -13.44 -0.78
N ALA A 72 -11.72 -12.50 -1.73
CA ALA A 72 -11.24 -12.78 -3.08
C ALA A 72 -9.76 -13.17 -3.10
N ILE A 73 -8.91 -12.43 -2.38
CA ILE A 73 -7.46 -12.73 -2.28
C ILE A 73 -7.23 -14.12 -1.68
N LEU A 74 -7.96 -14.46 -0.62
CA LEU A 74 -7.79 -15.75 0.09
C LEU A 74 -8.30 -16.95 -0.72
N ARG A 75 -9.27 -16.75 -1.62
CA ARG A 75 -9.80 -17.82 -2.49
C ARG A 75 -9.04 -17.95 -3.80
N ALA A 76 -8.38 -16.89 -4.26
CA ALA A 76 -7.71 -16.86 -5.55
C ALA A 76 -6.45 -17.75 -5.54
N PRO A 77 -6.29 -18.65 -6.54
CA PRO A 77 -5.14 -19.56 -6.62
C PRO A 77 -3.83 -18.83 -6.94
N ASP A 78 -3.91 -17.68 -7.61
CA ASP A 78 -2.77 -16.88 -8.03
C ASP A 78 -3.15 -15.40 -8.11
N ASP A 79 -2.19 -14.56 -8.48
CA ASP A 79 -2.37 -13.12 -8.58
C ASP A 79 -3.24 -12.73 -9.78
N ALA A 80 -3.20 -13.50 -10.88
CA ALA A 80 -4.02 -13.21 -12.06
C ALA A 80 -5.52 -13.33 -11.74
N ALA A 81 -5.91 -14.32 -10.93
CA ALA A 81 -7.27 -14.46 -10.44
C ALA A 81 -7.71 -13.31 -9.53
N VAL A 82 -6.79 -12.77 -8.69
CA VAL A 82 -7.09 -11.56 -7.90
C VAL A 82 -7.27 -10.35 -8.82
N LEU A 83 -6.40 -10.17 -9.81
CA LEU A 83 -6.52 -9.08 -10.77
C LEU A 83 -7.86 -9.14 -11.51
N ALA A 84 -8.27 -10.31 -11.98
CA ALA A 84 -9.55 -10.50 -12.64
C ALA A 84 -10.74 -10.15 -11.73
N PHE A 85 -10.66 -10.45 -10.43
CA PHE A 85 -11.65 -10.00 -9.46
C PHE A 85 -11.67 -8.47 -9.33
N VAL A 86 -10.51 -7.83 -9.16
CA VAL A 86 -10.40 -6.36 -9.03
C VAL A 86 -10.96 -5.66 -10.27
N GLU A 87 -10.65 -6.14 -11.47
CA GLU A 87 -11.11 -5.53 -12.73
C GLU A 87 -12.60 -5.77 -13.01
N SER A 88 -13.18 -6.84 -12.47
CA SER A 88 -14.61 -7.15 -12.66
C SER A 88 -15.52 -6.51 -11.62
N ARG A 89 -15.07 -6.41 -10.36
CA ARG A 89 -15.87 -5.87 -9.24
C ARG A 89 -15.56 -4.41 -8.92
N GLY A 90 -14.31 -4.00 -9.08
CA GLY A 90 -13.88 -2.64 -8.81
C GLY A 90 -14.30 -1.67 -9.90
N ARG A 91 -14.17 -0.39 -9.60
CA ARG A 91 -14.32 0.67 -10.60
C ARG A 91 -13.33 0.47 -11.73
N LYS A 92 -13.83 0.48 -12.97
CA LYS A 92 -12.98 0.43 -14.17
C LYS A 92 -12.07 1.66 -14.20
N ARG A 93 -10.76 1.40 -14.23
CA ARG A 93 -9.72 2.42 -14.36
C ARG A 93 -8.95 2.20 -15.65
N SER A 94 -8.83 3.26 -16.45
CA SER A 94 -7.97 3.28 -17.63
C SER A 94 -6.49 3.21 -17.23
N LYS A 95 -5.63 2.83 -18.17
CA LYS A 95 -4.17 2.87 -17.97
C LYS A 95 -3.68 4.26 -17.53
N LYS A 96 -4.26 5.32 -18.10
CA LYS A 96 -3.93 6.71 -17.78
C LYS A 96 -4.30 7.06 -16.34
N GLU A 97 -5.50 6.69 -15.88
CA GLU A 97 -5.91 6.93 -14.49
C GLU A 97 -5.02 6.19 -13.49
N LYS A 98 -4.63 4.94 -13.80
CA LYS A 98 -3.72 4.16 -12.94
C LYS A 98 -2.35 4.85 -12.81
N GLU A 99 -1.84 5.40 -13.91
CA GLU A 99 -0.56 6.13 -13.92
C GLU A 99 -0.65 7.49 -13.18
N GLU A 100 -1.73 8.25 -13.40
CA GLU A 100 -1.98 9.49 -12.67
C GLU A 100 -2.13 9.24 -11.17
N TRP A 101 -2.80 8.17 -10.79
CA TRP A 101 -2.93 7.76 -9.40
C TRP A 101 -1.59 7.36 -8.78
N ARG A 102 -0.76 6.56 -9.47
CA ARG A 102 0.62 6.27 -9.05
C ARG A 102 1.38 7.57 -8.77
N ARG A 103 1.42 8.50 -9.73
CA ARG A 103 2.14 9.77 -9.59
C ARG A 103 1.62 10.61 -8.42
N SER A 104 0.30 10.64 -8.22
CA SER A 104 -0.30 11.33 -7.06
C SER A 104 0.18 10.81 -5.70
N ILE A 105 0.67 9.58 -5.63
CA ILE A 105 1.24 8.99 -4.40
C ILE A 105 2.74 9.31 -4.32
N GLU A 106 3.46 9.14 -5.42
CA GLU A 106 4.91 9.33 -5.50
C GLU A 106 5.33 10.80 -5.38
N GLU A 107 4.51 11.72 -5.88
CA GLU A 107 4.84 13.15 -5.97
C GLU A 107 4.15 13.98 -4.87
N ALA A 108 3.39 13.35 -3.95
CA ALA A 108 2.65 14.07 -2.92
C ALA A 108 3.59 14.69 -1.86
N PRO A 109 3.67 16.03 -1.75
CA PRO A 109 4.48 16.67 -0.73
C PRO A 109 3.90 16.42 0.67
N ALA A 110 4.77 16.29 1.66
CA ALA A 110 4.37 16.32 3.07
C ALA A 110 4.47 17.74 3.61
N ASP A 111 3.38 18.19 4.25
CA ASP A 111 3.45 19.33 5.15
C ASP A 111 4.23 18.99 6.43
N GLU A 112 4.40 19.98 7.31
CA GLU A 112 5.13 19.81 8.58
C GLU A 112 4.50 18.72 9.47
N LYS A 113 3.16 18.67 9.54
CA LYS A 113 2.43 17.67 10.35
C LYS A 113 2.69 16.25 9.84
N ARG A 114 2.65 16.04 8.52
CA ARG A 114 2.95 14.77 7.88
C ARG A 114 4.42 14.40 8.03
N THR A 115 5.33 15.38 7.93
CA THR A 115 6.77 15.17 8.16
C THR A 115 7.03 14.69 9.59
N ALA A 116 6.41 15.33 10.59
CA ALA A 116 6.52 14.90 11.99
C ALA A 116 5.92 13.51 12.22
N HIS A 117 4.79 13.20 11.59
CA HIS A 117 4.20 11.85 11.64
C HIS A 117 5.14 10.81 11.04
N ARG A 118 5.73 11.06 9.87
CA ARG A 118 6.70 10.16 9.23
C ARG A 118 7.90 9.86 10.12
N ARG A 119 8.45 10.86 10.82
CA ARG A 119 9.56 10.63 11.76
C ARG A 119 9.17 9.71 12.92
N ARG A 120 7.92 9.75 13.37
CA ARG A 120 7.42 8.83 14.43
C ARG A 120 7.17 7.42 13.90
N THR A 121 6.58 7.31 12.71
CA THR A 121 6.20 6.02 12.11
C THR A 121 7.41 5.24 11.59
N TYR A 122 8.44 5.93 11.08
CA TYR A 122 9.65 5.33 10.52
C TYR A 122 10.87 5.74 11.36
N PRO A 123 11.03 5.19 12.58
CA PRO A 123 12.09 5.60 13.51
C PRO A 123 13.50 5.37 12.94
N THR A 124 13.67 4.34 12.12
CA THR A 124 14.91 4.02 11.38
C THR A 124 15.29 5.13 10.41
N LEU A 125 14.31 5.80 9.81
CA LEU A 125 14.50 6.89 8.83
C LEU A 125 14.40 8.28 9.46
N ALA A 126 14.06 8.38 10.75
CA ALA A 126 13.77 9.64 11.43
C ALA A 126 14.95 10.63 11.45
N HIS A 127 16.18 10.15 11.26
CA HIS A 127 17.39 10.98 11.18
C HIS A 127 17.60 11.61 9.79
N ARG A 128 16.88 11.15 8.76
CA ARG A 128 17.05 11.64 7.39
C ARG A 128 16.59 13.11 7.27
N PRO A 129 17.41 13.98 6.65
CA PRO A 129 17.03 15.37 6.42
C PRO A 129 15.93 15.50 5.36
N ASP A 130 15.88 14.56 4.42
CA ASP A 130 14.95 14.51 3.28
C ASP A 130 13.63 13.77 3.57
N ILE A 131 13.36 13.31 4.80
CA ILE A 131 12.16 12.51 5.11
C ILE A 131 10.82 13.21 4.74
N GLY A 132 10.80 14.54 4.71
CA GLY A 132 9.64 15.33 4.27
C GLY A 132 9.41 15.28 2.75
N THR A 133 10.43 15.00 1.95
CA THR A 133 10.34 14.91 0.48
C THR A 133 10.13 13.49 -0.01
N LEU A 134 10.41 12.47 0.81
CA LEU A 134 10.18 11.07 0.48
C LEU A 134 8.68 10.79 0.24
N SER A 135 8.35 10.01 -0.78
CA SER A 135 6.98 9.53 -0.98
C SER A 135 6.62 8.44 0.05
N PRO A 136 5.33 8.10 0.22
CA PRO A 136 4.94 6.92 0.98
C PRO A 136 5.60 5.61 0.49
N PHE A 137 5.90 5.51 -0.81
CA PHE A 137 6.58 4.34 -1.37
C PHE A 137 8.06 4.32 -0.98
N ASP A 138 8.73 5.47 -1.03
CA ASP A 138 10.13 5.60 -0.58
C ASP A 138 10.31 5.21 0.88
N LEU A 139 9.40 5.68 1.74
CA LEU A 139 9.46 5.39 3.17
C LEU A 139 9.38 3.88 3.44
N ILE A 140 8.45 3.19 2.79
CA ILE A 140 8.29 1.73 2.95
C ILE A 140 9.47 0.97 2.36
N ASP A 141 9.91 1.33 1.15
CA ASP A 141 11.02 0.63 0.52
C ASP A 141 12.31 0.80 1.33
N LEU A 142 12.63 2.02 1.79
CA LEU A 142 13.79 2.27 2.64
C LEU A 142 13.72 1.57 3.99
N ASP A 143 12.54 1.59 4.65
CA ASP A 143 12.36 0.93 5.95
C ASP A 143 12.47 -0.60 5.84
N GLU A 144 12.06 -1.17 4.70
CA GLU A 144 12.24 -2.59 4.37
C GLU A 144 13.63 -2.90 3.75
N GLY A 145 14.53 -1.93 3.71
CA GLY A 145 15.92 -2.09 3.25
C GLY A 145 16.10 -2.19 1.74
N ARG A 146 15.12 -1.75 0.95
CA ARG A 146 15.22 -1.65 -0.52
C ARG A 146 15.81 -0.30 -0.95
N PRO A 147 16.67 -0.28 -1.99
CA PRO A 147 17.14 0.99 -2.56
C PRO A 147 15.99 1.73 -3.26
N LEU A 148 16.11 3.05 -3.31
CA LEU A 148 15.21 3.88 -4.13
C LEU A 148 15.56 3.73 -5.63
N PRO A 149 14.56 3.84 -6.53
CA PRO A 149 14.79 3.84 -7.97
C PRO A 149 15.56 5.07 -8.47
#